data_AF-A0A2N2W6S7-F1
#
_entry.id   AF-A0A2N2W6S7-F1
#
_cell.length_a   1.000
_cell.length_b   1.000
_cell.length_c   1.000
_cell.angle_alpha   90.00
_cell.angle_beta   90.00
_cell.angle_gamma   90.00
#
_symmetry.space_group_name_H-M   'P 1'
#
loop_
_entity.id
_entity.type
_entity.pdbx_description
1 polymer ?
#
loop_
_entity_poly.entity_id
_entity_poly.type
_entity_poly.pdbx_seq_one_letter_code
_entity_poly.pdbx_strand_id
1 'polypeptide(L)'
;MIYLYLFFPVLMVPALLFYQLTVIVDYTEVKIRFGIGLIRKSWKISQFDSARAVKNSVLRGWGIHYGLNTTIYNVSGWKAVECKLKNSKRSIIIGSAEPEKLAAHINRMIEKRNK
;
A
#
# COMPACT_ATOMS: atom_id res chain seq x y z
N MET A 1 28.60 -3.26 26.12
CA MET A 1 27.30 -3.11 26.81
C MET A 1 26.45 -1.98 26.21
N ILE A 2 26.94 -0.74 26.05
CA ILE A 2 26.11 0.38 25.55
C ILE A 2 25.59 0.23 24.12
N TYR A 3 26.36 -0.41 23.23
CA TYR A 3 25.96 -0.66 21.85
C TYR A 3 24.73 -1.57 21.72
N LEU A 4 24.51 -2.48 22.68
CA LEU A 4 23.34 -3.37 22.68
C LEU A 4 22.04 -2.57 22.88
N TYR A 5 22.08 -1.56 23.75
CA TYR A 5 20.95 -0.69 24.05
C TYR A 5 20.62 0.29 22.92
N LEU A 6 21.58 0.63 22.06
CA LEU A 6 21.33 1.45 20.86
C LEU A 6 20.92 0.59 19.66
N PHE A 7 21.46 -0.62 19.54
CA PHE A 7 21.21 -1.52 18.41
C PHE A 7 19.79 -2.10 18.41
N PHE A 8 19.31 -2.55 19.58
CA PHE A 8 17.97 -3.18 19.68
C PHE A 8 16.82 -2.23 19.29
N PRO A 9 16.74 -0.99 19.82
CA PRO A 9 15.68 -0.06 19.44
C PRO A 9 15.74 0.33 17.96
N VAL A 10 16.94 0.48 17.40
CA VAL A 10 17.15 0.81 15.98
C VAL A 10 16.58 -0.27 15.06
N LEU A 11 16.64 -1.54 15.44
CA LEU A 11 16.01 -2.63 14.68
C LEU A 11 14.53 -2.83 15.03
N MET A 12 14.16 -2.67 16.30
CA MET A 12 12.80 -2.93 16.77
C MET A 12 11.79 -1.89 16.29
N VAL A 13 12.16 -0.61 16.22
CA VAL A 13 11.25 0.46 15.79
C VAL A 13 10.80 0.25 14.33
N PRO A 14 11.69 0.07 13.34
CA PRO A 14 11.29 -0.23 11.97
C PRO A 14 10.46 -1.53 11.86
N ALA A 15 10.82 -2.57 12.62
CA ALA A 15 10.04 -3.81 12.63
C ALA A 15 8.60 -3.57 13.10
N LEU A 16 8.40 -2.82 14.19
CA LEU A 16 7.06 -2.45 14.69
C LEU A 16 6.28 -1.54 13.73
N LEU A 17 6.98 -0.71 12.96
CA LEU A 17 6.35 0.17 11.99
C LEU A 17 5.86 -0.57 10.76
N PHE A 18 6.55 -1.61 10.29
CA PHE A 18 6.30 -2.22 8.98
C PHE A 18 6.09 -3.75 9.03
N TYR A 19 5.77 -4.35 10.18
CA TYR A 19 5.45 -5.79 10.24
C TYR A 19 4.15 -6.17 9.52
N GLN A 20 3.21 -5.22 9.38
CA GLN A 20 1.89 -5.45 8.79
C GLN A 20 1.46 -4.28 7.92
N LEU A 21 0.71 -4.56 6.86
CA LEU A 21 0.03 -3.56 6.03
C LEU A 21 -1.45 -3.91 6.02
N THR A 22 -2.25 -3.06 6.65
CA THR A 22 -3.70 -3.20 6.66
C THR A 22 -4.28 -2.27 5.62
N VAL A 23 -5.04 -2.83 4.68
CA VAL A 23 -5.76 -2.08 3.65
C VAL A 23 -7.24 -2.12 3.98
N ILE A 24 -7.86 -0.94 4.08
CA ILE A 24 -9.29 -0.77 4.35
C ILE A 24 -9.88 -0.03 3.16
N VAL A 25 -10.91 -0.59 2.55
CA VAL A 25 -11.62 0.05 1.42
C VAL A 25 -13.03 0.37 1.88
N ASP A 26 -13.32 1.66 1.96
CA ASP A 26 -14.64 2.20 2.28
C ASP A 26 -15.35 2.65 0.98
N TYR A 27 -16.60 3.12 1.10
CA TYR A 27 -17.34 3.67 -0.04
C TYR A 27 -16.73 4.94 -0.64
N THR A 28 -15.95 5.68 0.15
CA THR A 28 -15.41 6.98 -0.24
C THR A 28 -13.90 6.96 -0.43
N GLU A 29 -13.18 6.05 0.22
CA GLU A 29 -11.72 6.07 0.26
C GLU A 29 -11.08 4.69 0.42
N VAL A 30 -9.85 4.56 -0.08
CA VAL A 30 -8.93 3.47 0.23
C VAL A 30 -7.93 3.99 1.26
N LYS A 31 -7.83 3.30 2.39
CA LYS A 31 -6.92 3.60 3.48
C LYS A 31 -5.89 2.49 3.63
N ILE A 32 -4.67 2.88 3.97
CA ILE A 32 -3.63 1.95 4.39
C ILE A 32 -3.08 2.36 5.76
N ARG A 33 -2.72 1.36 6.56
CA ARG A 33 -2.08 1.50 7.87
C ARG A 33 -0.94 0.50 7.98
N PHE A 34 0.25 0.97 8.35
CA PHE A 34 1.40 0.11 8.59
C PHE A 34 1.57 -0.18 10.08
N GLY A 35 1.89 -1.44 10.39
CA GLY A 35 2.24 -1.94 11.72
C GLY A 35 1.27 -1.46 12.79
N ILE A 36 1.80 -0.81 13.81
CA ILE A 36 1.04 -0.22 14.93
C ILE A 36 0.16 1.00 14.54
N GLY A 37 0.15 1.42 13.28
CA GLY A 37 -0.74 2.44 12.73
C GLY A 37 -0.20 3.87 12.71
N LEU A 38 1.08 4.09 13.06
CA LEU A 38 1.72 5.41 13.00
C LEU A 38 1.84 5.93 11.57
N ILE A 39 2.14 5.05 10.61
CA ILE A 39 2.21 5.41 9.20
C ILE A 39 0.88 5.03 8.54
N ARG A 40 0.13 6.05 8.11
CA ARG A 40 -1.18 5.93 7.48
C ARG A 40 -1.29 6.82 6.26
N LYS A 41 -2.02 6.35 5.24
CA LYS A 41 -2.38 7.12 4.05
C LYS A 41 -3.81 6.80 3.65
N SER A 42 -4.48 7.77 3.04
CA SER A 42 -5.80 7.57 2.44
C SER A 42 -5.90 8.30 1.10
N TRP A 43 -6.70 7.72 0.21
CA TRP A 43 -7.01 8.26 -1.10
C TRP A 43 -8.50 8.11 -1.36
N LYS A 44 -9.14 9.15 -1.89
CA LYS A 44 -10.55 9.07 -2.26
C LYS A 44 -10.71 8.12 -3.45
N ILE A 45 -11.78 7.32 -3.44
CA ILE A 45 -12.17 6.46 -4.57
C ILE A 45 -12.26 7.28 -5.87
N SER A 46 -12.67 8.55 -5.77
CA SER A 46 -12.74 9.50 -6.88
C SER A 46 -11.43 9.74 -7.61
N GLN A 47 -10.30 9.54 -6.94
CA GLN A 47 -8.96 9.77 -7.49
C GLN A 47 -8.48 8.59 -8.32
N PHE A 48 -9.09 7.42 -8.18
CA PHE A 48 -8.69 6.23 -8.92
C PHE A 48 -9.41 6.13 -10.26
N ASP A 49 -8.64 5.82 -11.29
CA ASP A 49 -9.12 5.49 -12.62
C ASP A 49 -9.46 4.00 -12.72
N SER A 50 -8.53 3.15 -12.27
CA SER A 50 -8.64 1.70 -12.32
C SER A 50 -7.70 1.04 -11.31
N ALA A 51 -8.05 -0.18 -10.88
CA ALA A 51 -7.20 -1.05 -10.07
C ALA A 51 -6.95 -2.38 -10.77
N ARG A 52 -5.72 -2.88 -10.73
CA ARG A 52 -5.34 -4.17 -11.31
C ARG A 52 -4.43 -4.97 -10.38
N ALA A 53 -4.63 -6.27 -10.31
CA ALA A 53 -3.70 -7.17 -9.64
C ALA A 53 -2.39 -7.24 -10.44
N VAL A 54 -1.27 -7.12 -9.75
CA VAL A 54 0.07 -7.18 -10.34
C VAL A 54 0.97 -8.09 -9.51
N LYS A 55 1.86 -8.80 -10.20
CA LYS A 55 3.02 -9.45 -9.57
C LYS A 55 4.14 -8.42 -9.53
N ASN A 56 4.62 -8.09 -8.33
CA ASN A 56 5.74 -7.19 -8.17
C ASN A 56 7.07 -7.99 -8.20
N SER A 57 8.15 -7.36 -8.68
CA SER A 57 9.49 -7.93 -8.55
C SER A 57 9.98 -7.78 -7.10
N VAL A 58 10.64 -8.81 -6.55
CA VAL A 58 11.24 -8.85 -5.19
C VAL A 58 12.08 -7.62 -4.89
N LEU A 59 12.72 -7.06 -5.90
CA LEU A 59 13.61 -5.92 -5.81
C LEU A 59 12.95 -4.64 -5.25
N ARG A 60 11.61 -4.61 -5.14
CA ARG A 60 10.88 -3.48 -4.55
C ARG A 60 10.39 -3.73 -3.11
N GLY A 61 10.83 -4.83 -2.52
CA GLY A 61 11.12 -4.97 -1.08
C GLY A 61 10.01 -4.65 -0.07
N TRP A 62 10.49 -4.29 1.12
CA TRP A 62 9.75 -3.96 2.34
C TRP A 62 9.79 -2.44 2.57
N GLY A 63 8.63 -1.85 2.88
CA GLY A 63 8.50 -0.45 3.21
C GLY A 63 7.77 0.40 2.16
N ILE A 64 8.16 1.67 2.09
CA ILE A 64 7.54 2.69 1.22
C ILE A 64 8.58 3.18 0.22
N HIS A 65 8.28 3.04 -1.08
CA HIS A 65 9.19 3.45 -2.14
C HIS A 65 8.52 4.51 -3.01
N TYR A 66 9.11 5.71 -3.04
CA TYR A 66 8.69 6.80 -3.91
C TYR A 66 9.50 6.77 -5.20
N GLY A 67 8.87 6.36 -6.30
CA GLY A 67 9.42 6.48 -7.64
C GLY A 67 8.82 7.67 -8.39
N LEU A 68 9.41 7.99 -9.55
CA LEU A 68 8.99 9.12 -10.38
C LEU A 68 7.50 9.08 -10.76
N ASN A 69 7.01 7.90 -11.14
CA ASN A 69 5.61 7.68 -11.55
C ASN A 69 4.86 6.67 -10.67
N THR A 70 5.51 6.05 -9.69
CA THR A 70 4.87 4.99 -8.91
C THR A 70 5.28 5.10 -7.45
N THR A 71 4.29 5.06 -6.55
CA THR A 71 4.55 4.91 -5.12
C THR A 71 4.15 3.51 -4.68
N ILE A 72 5.02 2.83 -3.95
CA ILE A 72 4.82 1.44 -3.51
C ILE A 72 4.70 1.41 -2.00
N TYR A 73 3.69 0.69 -1.52
CA TYR A 73 3.43 0.43 -0.11
C TYR A 73 3.42 -1.08 0.09
N ASN A 74 4.45 -1.63 0.74
CA ASN A 74 4.57 -3.09 0.92
C ASN A 74 5.17 -3.45 2.28
N VAL A 75 4.82 -4.63 2.79
CA VAL A 75 5.46 -5.22 3.99
C VAL A 75 5.99 -6.63 3.74
N SER A 76 5.52 -7.31 2.70
CA SER A 76 6.06 -8.61 2.31
C SER A 76 5.44 -9.08 1.00
N GLY A 77 6.10 -10.05 0.38
CA GLY A 77 5.53 -10.78 -0.74
C GLY A 77 5.65 -10.09 -2.10
N TRP A 78 5.06 -10.76 -3.09
CA TRP A 78 5.26 -10.52 -4.52
C TRP A 78 3.97 -10.12 -5.22
N LYS A 79 2.90 -9.96 -4.43
CA LYS A 79 1.53 -9.74 -4.87
C LYS A 79 1.09 -8.36 -4.42
N ALA A 80 0.53 -7.60 -5.34
CA ALA A 80 0.09 -6.24 -5.07
C ALA A 80 -1.05 -5.83 -5.99
N VAL A 81 -1.71 -4.74 -5.65
CA VAL A 81 -2.68 -4.05 -6.51
C VAL A 81 -2.08 -2.75 -6.97
N GLU A 82 -1.99 -2.54 -8.28
CA GLU A 82 -1.70 -1.24 -8.85
C GLU A 82 -3.00 -0.48 -9.10
N CYS A 83 -3.11 0.69 -8.48
CA CYS A 83 -4.19 1.65 -8.66
C CYS A 83 -3.67 2.83 -9.50
N LYS A 84 -4.24 3.05 -10.68
CA LYS A 84 -3.94 4.23 -11.52
C LYS A 84 -4.72 5.43 -11.02
N LEU A 85 -4.09 6.60 -10.99
CA LEU A 85 -4.74 7.86 -10.63
C LEU A 85 -5.35 8.53 -11.85
N LYS A 86 -6.53 9.14 -11.70
CA LYS A 86 -7.16 9.95 -12.74
C LYS A 86 -6.27 11.15 -13.09
N ASN A 87 -6.24 11.52 -14.36
CA ASN A 87 -5.54 12.70 -14.88
C ASN A 87 -4.04 12.74 -14.51
N SER A 88 -3.42 11.59 -14.25
CA SER A 88 -2.01 11.50 -13.89
C SER A 88 -1.37 10.25 -14.49
N LYS A 89 -0.08 10.34 -14.84
CA LYS A 89 0.73 9.16 -15.16
C LYS A 89 1.12 8.37 -13.90
N ARG A 90 0.75 8.87 -12.71
CA ARG A 90 1.10 8.25 -11.43
C ARG A 90 0.23 7.05 -11.11
N SER A 91 0.87 6.01 -10.57
CA SER A 91 0.20 4.84 -9.99
C SER A 91 0.61 4.60 -8.55
N ILE A 92 -0.25 3.92 -7.80
CA ILE A 92 0.01 3.50 -6.42
C ILE A 92 -0.04 1.98 -6.40
N ILE A 93 1.00 1.34 -5.87
CA ILE A 93 1.06 -0.10 -5.69
C ILE A 93 0.90 -0.41 -4.21
N ILE A 94 -0.10 -1.23 -3.87
CA ILE A 94 -0.41 -1.64 -2.50
C ILE A 94 -0.22 -3.15 -2.39
N GLY A 95 0.69 -3.59 -1.52
CA GLY A 95 0.91 -5.01 -1.22
C GLY A 95 -0.36 -5.65 -0.68
N SER A 96 -0.68 -6.85 -1.18
CA SER A 96 -1.85 -7.62 -0.72
C SER A 96 -1.61 -9.11 -0.94
N ALA A 97 -2.00 -9.93 0.03
CA ALA A 97 -2.01 -11.38 -0.13
C ALA A 97 -3.05 -11.84 -1.17
N GLU A 98 -4.11 -11.06 -1.35
CA GLU A 98 -5.25 -11.33 -2.24
C GLU A 98 -5.48 -10.15 -3.21
N PRO A 99 -4.53 -9.89 -4.12
CA PRO A 99 -4.58 -8.70 -4.96
C PRO A 99 -5.78 -8.70 -5.93
N GLU A 100 -6.21 -9.87 -6.41
CA GLU A 100 -7.35 -9.98 -7.32
C GLU A 100 -8.65 -9.55 -6.64
N LYS A 101 -8.89 -10.01 -5.41
CA LYS A 101 -10.08 -9.63 -4.63
C LYS A 101 -10.09 -8.14 -4.30
N LEU A 102 -8.94 -7.61 -3.88
CA LEU A 102 -8.81 -6.19 -3.55
C LEU A 102 -9.01 -5.30 -4.79
N ALA A 103 -8.41 -5.64 -5.92
CA ALA A 103 -8.57 -4.89 -7.17
C ALA A 103 -10.03 -4.90 -7.65
N ALA A 104 -10.69 -6.07 -7.64
CA ALA A 104 -12.10 -6.19 -8.00
C ALA A 104 -13.00 -5.36 -7.08
N HIS A 105 -12.73 -5.36 -5.78
CA HIS A 105 -13.48 -4.56 -4.82
C HIS A 105 -13.33 -3.06 -5.10
N ILE A 106 -12.09 -2.57 -5.29
CA ILE A 106 -11.84 -1.15 -5.62
C ILE A 106 -12.55 -0.74 -6.92
N ASN A 107 -12.45 -1.53 -7.99
CA ASN A 107 -13.11 -1.24 -9.25
C ASN A 107 -14.63 -1.15 -9.10
N ARG A 108 -15.24 -2.05 -8.31
CA ARG A 108 -16.67 -1.99 -8.00
C ARG A 108 -17.06 -0.69 -7.30
N MET A 109 -16.22 -0.16 -6.41
CA MET A 109 -16.49 1.12 -5.76
C MET A 109 -16.34 2.30 -6.73
N ILE A 110 -15.38 2.23 -7.67
CA ILE A 110 -15.22 3.22 -8.74
C ILE A 110 -16.47 3.26 -9.62
N GLU A 111 -16.97 2.10 -10.06
CA GLU A 111 -18.18 1.99 -10.90
C GLU A 111 -19.42 2.52 -10.21
N LYS A 112 -19.66 2.12 -8.95
CA LYS A 112 -20.82 2.57 -8.17
C LYS A 112 -20.88 4.09 -8.01
N ARG A 113 -19.74 4.77 -8.02
CA ARG A 113 -19.66 6.22 -7.91
C ARG A 113 -19.93 6.95 -9.23
N ASN A 114 -19.69 6.31 -10.37
CA ASN A 114 -19.88 6.91 -11.68
C ASN A 114 -21.31 6.70 -12.23
N LYS A 115 -22.12 5.89 -11.55
CA LYS A 115 -23.57 5.80 -11.74
C LYS A 115 -24.27 6.83 -10.86
#